data_AF-A0A0R1VTZ2-F1
#
_entry.id   AF-A0A0R1VTZ2-F1
#
_cell.length_a   1.000
_cell.length_b   1.000
_cell.length_c   1.000
_cell.angle_alpha   90.00
_cell.angle_beta   90.00
_cell.angle_gamma   90.00
#
_symmetry.space_group_name_H-M   'P 1'
#
loop_
_entity.id
_entity.type
_entity.pdbx_description
1 polymer ?
#
loop_
_entity_poly.entity_id
_entity_poly.type
_entity_poly.pdbx_seq_one_letter_code
_entity_poly.pdbx_strand_id
1 'polypeptide(L)'
;MAIDISKSSWGSDLNDFIEANSISDTGWVTDGITMENGWATDTTGDPIEFRILTFGNSKLMFISGWIYVTQAVAANASVSVAQFPAQAKIGTTAFGTANTKSALGQFGITSDGVLNYTLHGSGTLAANDGIWLSVMILDQ
;
A
#
# COMPACT_ATOMS: atom_id res chain seq x y z
N MET A 1 15.83 -14.10 8.79
CA MET A 1 14.45 -14.60 8.65
C MET A 1 14.27 -14.89 7.17
N ALA A 2 14.13 -16.16 6.80
CA ALA A 2 14.07 -16.57 5.40
C ALA A 2 12.65 -16.35 4.86
N ILE A 3 12.53 -15.76 3.68
CA ILE A 3 11.26 -15.61 2.97
C ILE A 3 10.88 -17.00 2.44
N ASP A 4 9.80 -17.59 2.95
CA ASP A 4 9.26 -18.85 2.44
C ASP A 4 8.37 -18.57 1.21
N ILE A 5 8.96 -18.81 0.04
CA ILE A 5 8.33 -18.68 -1.29
C ILE A 5 8.20 -20.06 -1.97
N SER A 6 8.05 -21.13 -1.17
CA SER A 6 7.94 -22.55 -1.58
C SER A 6 6.83 -22.86 -2.59
N LYS A 7 6.00 -21.88 -2.96
CA LYS A 7 4.96 -22.00 -3.99
C LYS A 7 5.33 -21.40 -5.35
N SER A 8 6.52 -20.83 -5.54
CA SER A 8 6.98 -20.34 -6.84
C SER A 8 8.20 -21.11 -7.34
N SER A 9 8.26 -21.41 -8.65
CA SER A 9 9.45 -21.98 -9.30
C SER A 9 10.66 -21.03 -9.35
N TRP A 10 10.55 -19.85 -8.73
CA TRP A 10 11.54 -18.77 -8.65
C TRP A 10 12.10 -18.63 -7.22
N GLY A 11 11.68 -19.50 -6.30
CA GLY A 11 11.94 -19.35 -4.87
C GLY A 11 13.43 -19.42 -4.49
N SER A 12 14.24 -20.23 -5.18
CA SER A 12 15.68 -20.33 -4.95
C SER A 12 16.40 -19.10 -5.46
N ASP A 13 16.17 -18.73 -6.72
CA ASP A 13 16.97 -17.72 -7.41
C ASP A 13 16.77 -16.31 -6.81
N LEU A 14 15.56 -16.03 -6.30
CA LEU A 14 15.27 -14.77 -5.62
C LEU A 14 15.86 -14.74 -4.20
N ASN A 15 15.79 -15.86 -3.47
CA ASN A 15 16.42 -15.94 -2.14
C ASN A 15 17.95 -15.83 -2.26
N ASP A 16 18.55 -16.51 -3.24
CA ASP A 16 19.98 -16.45 -3.53
C ASP A 16 20.41 -15.02 -3.91
N PHE A 17 19.61 -14.33 -4.74
CA PHE A 17 19.87 -12.93 -5.08
C PHE A 17 19.77 -12.00 -3.86
N ILE A 18 18.78 -12.20 -2.99
CA ILE A 18 18.59 -11.40 -1.76
C ILE A 18 19.76 -11.59 -0.79
N GLU A 19 20.16 -12.84 -0.55
CA GLU A 19 21.28 -13.18 0.33
C GLU A 19 22.61 -12.65 -0.22
N ALA A 20 22.81 -12.71 -1.55
CA ALA A 20 24.03 -12.24 -2.20
C ALA A 20 24.17 -10.70 -2.25
N ASN A 21 23.07 -9.95 -2.21
CA ASN A 21 23.07 -8.49 -2.44
C ASN A 21 22.76 -7.63 -1.20
N SER A 22 22.79 -8.21 0.01
CA SER A 22 22.47 -7.51 1.27
C SER A 22 21.11 -6.80 1.24
N ILE A 23 20.11 -7.48 0.66
CA ILE A 23 18.74 -6.97 0.57
C ILE A 23 18.03 -7.32 1.86
N SER A 24 17.36 -6.35 2.48
CA SER A 24 16.48 -6.63 3.63
C SER A 24 15.02 -6.66 3.20
N ASP A 25 14.23 -7.50 3.88
CA ASP A 25 12.80 -7.64 3.66
C ASP A 25 12.07 -7.68 4.99
N THR A 26 11.05 -6.85 5.15
CA THR A 26 10.20 -6.84 6.34
C THR A 26 9.23 -8.02 6.38
N GLY A 27 8.98 -8.68 5.24
CA GLY A 27 7.77 -9.48 5.04
C GLY A 27 6.51 -8.59 4.98
N TRP A 28 5.35 -9.22 4.82
CA TRP A 28 4.07 -8.52 4.92
C TRP A 28 3.75 -8.18 6.38
N VAL A 29 3.35 -6.94 6.63
CA VAL A 29 3.09 -6.36 7.95
C VAL A 29 1.75 -5.65 7.93
N THR A 30 0.89 -5.99 8.91
CA THR A 30 -0.40 -5.31 9.16
C THR A 30 -0.32 -4.34 10.33
N ASP A 31 0.64 -4.52 11.22
CA ASP A 31 0.73 -3.81 12.48
C ASP A 31 1.12 -2.33 12.30
N GLY A 32 0.48 -1.47 13.10
CA GLY A 32 0.78 -0.04 13.15
C GLY A 32 0.14 0.80 12.05
N ILE A 33 -0.67 0.21 11.17
CA ILE A 33 -1.47 0.95 10.18
C ILE A 33 -2.74 1.47 10.86
N THR A 34 -3.01 2.77 10.75
CA THR A 34 -4.20 3.41 11.32
C THR A 34 -5.06 3.98 10.20
N MET A 35 -6.31 3.52 10.08
CA MET A 35 -7.25 4.06 9.08
C MET A 35 -7.76 5.45 9.50
N GLU A 36 -7.94 6.34 8.54
CA GLU A 36 -8.28 7.76 8.77
C GLU A 36 -9.56 8.16 8.03
N ASN A 37 -10.12 9.33 8.39
CA ASN A 37 -11.19 10.03 7.67
C ASN A 37 -12.37 9.16 7.18
N GLY A 38 -12.81 8.24 8.03
CA GLY A 38 -13.94 7.37 7.70
C GLY A 38 -13.59 6.31 6.66
N TRP A 39 -12.34 5.87 6.58
CA TRP A 39 -11.96 4.66 5.87
C TRP A 39 -11.85 3.48 6.83
N ALA A 40 -12.03 2.29 6.29
CA ALA A 40 -11.85 1.04 7.02
C ALA A 40 -11.24 -0.02 6.11
N THR A 41 -10.60 -1.00 6.74
CA THR A 41 -10.01 -2.17 6.07
C THR A 41 -10.86 -3.39 6.33
N ASP A 42 -10.87 -4.35 5.40
CA ASP A 42 -11.43 -5.68 5.66
C ASP A 42 -10.50 -6.46 6.60
N THR A 43 -10.83 -6.51 7.88
CA THR A 43 -10.03 -7.22 8.88
C THR A 43 -10.23 -8.75 8.86
N THR A 44 -11.14 -9.26 8.04
CA THR A 44 -11.56 -10.67 8.06
C THR A 44 -11.12 -11.48 6.83
N GLY A 45 -10.98 -10.84 5.68
CA GLY A 45 -10.48 -11.45 4.45
C GLY A 45 -9.10 -10.91 4.10
N ASP A 46 -9.07 -9.66 3.66
CA ASP A 46 -7.90 -9.04 3.06
C ASP A 46 -7.54 -7.71 3.75
N PRO A 47 -6.89 -7.74 4.93
CA PRO A 47 -6.51 -6.51 5.62
C PRO A 47 -5.46 -5.74 4.83
N ILE A 48 -5.42 -4.42 5.02
CA ILE A 48 -4.34 -3.61 4.49
C ILE A 48 -3.02 -4.04 5.13
N GLU A 49 -2.06 -4.33 4.28
CA GLU A 49 -0.73 -4.79 4.66
C GLU A 49 0.32 -4.11 3.78
N PHE A 50 1.53 -4.01 4.30
CA PHE A 50 2.68 -3.50 3.55
C PHE A 50 3.90 -4.40 3.68
N ARG A 51 4.78 -4.30 2.70
CA ARG A 51 6.09 -4.97 2.69
C ARG A 51 7.13 -4.02 2.14
N ILE A 52 8.33 -4.02 2.72
CA ILE A 52 9.43 -3.15 2.30
C ILE A 52 10.64 -4.01 2.00
N LEU A 53 11.13 -3.88 0.77
CA LEU A 53 12.42 -4.40 0.35
C LEU A 53 13.43 -3.24 0.35
N THR A 54 14.58 -3.41 1.01
CA THR A 54 15.63 -2.39 1.04
C THR A 54 16.85 -2.88 0.27
N PHE A 55 17.33 -2.05 -0.66
CA PHE A 55 18.49 -2.29 -1.52
C PHE A 55 19.49 -1.15 -1.32
N GLY A 56 20.44 -1.32 -0.40
CA GLY A 56 21.33 -0.22 0.01
C GLY A 56 20.53 0.95 0.60
N ASN A 57 20.52 2.09 -0.08
CA ASN A 57 19.75 3.27 0.34
C ASN A 57 18.32 3.31 -0.23
N SER A 58 18.04 2.52 -1.27
CA SER A 58 16.74 2.52 -1.93
C SER A 58 15.76 1.58 -1.24
N LYS A 59 14.48 1.93 -1.25
CA LYS A 59 13.40 1.11 -0.69
C LYS A 59 12.31 0.89 -1.74
N LEU A 60 11.83 -0.34 -1.83
CA LEU A 60 10.63 -0.69 -2.59
C LEU A 60 9.54 -1.09 -1.60
N MET A 61 8.47 -0.32 -1.53
CA MET A 61 7.31 -0.57 -0.69
C MET A 61 6.15 -1.11 -1.52
N PHE A 62 5.52 -2.16 -1.02
CA PHE A 62 4.28 -2.73 -1.54
C PHE A 62 3.18 -2.48 -0.54
N ILE A 63 1.98 -2.14 -1.01
CA ILE A 63 0.76 -2.05 -0.20
C ILE A 63 -0.32 -2.87 -0.90
N SER A 64 -0.97 -3.73 -0.14
CA SER A 64 -2.03 -4.61 -0.62
C SER A 64 -3.18 -4.64 0.39
N GLY A 65 -4.39 -4.97 -0.07
CA GLY A 65 -5.54 -5.23 0.80
C GLY A 65 -6.83 -4.61 0.28
N TRP A 66 -7.93 -4.94 0.95
CA TRP A 66 -9.25 -4.40 0.66
C TRP A 66 -9.61 -3.31 1.67
N ILE A 67 -9.93 -2.12 1.15
CA ILE A 67 -10.50 -1.01 1.94
C ILE A 67 -11.89 -0.67 1.46
N TYR A 68 -12.64 0.01 2.31
CA TYR A 68 -13.93 0.58 1.96
C TYR A 68 -14.12 1.92 2.66
N VAL A 69 -14.87 2.80 2.02
CA VAL A 69 -15.24 4.06 2.66
C VAL A 69 -16.43 3.83 3.58
N THR A 70 -16.41 4.39 4.77
CA THR A 70 -17.56 4.37 5.70
C THR A 70 -18.49 5.58 5.50
N GLN A 71 -18.02 6.60 4.76
CA GLN A 71 -18.77 7.81 4.41
C GLN A 71 -18.55 8.14 2.92
N ALA A 72 -19.39 9.01 2.34
CA ALA A 72 -19.24 9.36 0.93
C ALA A 72 -18.00 10.24 0.68
N VAL A 73 -17.29 10.01 -0.43
CA VAL A 73 -16.20 10.88 -0.90
C VAL A 73 -16.68 11.65 -2.12
N ALA A 74 -16.60 12.98 -2.05
CA ALA A 74 -16.98 13.87 -3.13
C ALA A 74 -16.02 13.80 -4.32
N ALA A 75 -16.52 14.18 -5.49
CA ALA A 75 -15.72 14.28 -6.71
C ALA A 75 -14.54 15.25 -6.54
N ASN A 76 -13.39 14.91 -7.12
CA ASN A 76 -12.14 15.68 -7.04
C ASN A 76 -11.59 15.88 -5.63
N ALA A 77 -12.04 15.09 -4.64
CA ALA A 77 -11.49 15.15 -3.30
C ALA A 77 -10.13 14.43 -3.22
N SER A 78 -9.23 14.97 -2.41
CA SER A 78 -8.05 14.29 -1.89
C SER A 78 -8.25 14.06 -0.40
N VAL A 79 -8.20 12.82 0.04
CA VAL A 79 -8.48 12.42 1.43
C VAL A 79 -7.40 11.49 1.94
N SER A 80 -6.97 11.68 3.20
CA SER A 80 -6.10 10.70 3.87
C SER A 80 -6.90 9.45 4.19
N VAL A 81 -6.36 8.29 3.85
CA VAL A 81 -6.98 6.97 3.99
C VAL A 81 -6.39 6.21 5.16
N ALA A 82 -5.06 6.23 5.29
CA ALA A 82 -4.37 5.54 6.36
C ALA A 82 -3.02 6.18 6.68
N GLN A 83 -2.61 6.09 7.94
CA GLN A 83 -1.29 6.42 8.42
C GLN A 83 -0.49 5.14 8.65
N PHE A 84 0.65 5.02 7.99
CA PHE A 84 1.59 3.91 8.13
C PHE A 84 2.62 4.16 9.24
N PRO A 85 3.17 3.10 9.86
CA PRO A 85 4.15 3.24 10.94
C PRO A 85 5.48 3.82 10.43
N ALA A 86 6.32 4.31 11.35
CA ALA A 86 7.57 5.00 11.02
C ALA A 86 8.51 4.21 10.09
N GLN A 87 8.54 2.88 10.19
CA GLN A 87 9.36 2.03 9.33
C GLN A 87 8.93 2.04 7.85
N ALA A 88 7.66 2.35 7.58
CA ALA A 88 7.06 2.44 6.26
C ALA A 88 7.12 3.85 5.66
N LYS A 89 7.74 4.81 6.38
CA LYS A 89 8.02 6.12 5.84
C LYS A 89 9.15 6.03 4.81
N ILE A 90 8.87 6.57 3.64
CA ILE A 90 9.76 6.68 2.49
C ILE A 90 10.09 8.15 2.25
N GLY A 91 11.28 8.48 1.77
CA GLY A 91 11.77 9.85 1.63
C GLY A 91 11.07 10.66 0.54
N THR A 92 10.41 10.01 -0.41
CA THR A 92 9.75 10.65 -1.55
C THR A 92 8.25 10.34 -1.61
N THR A 93 7.47 11.31 -2.10
CA THR A 93 6.04 11.09 -2.38
C THR A 93 5.91 10.18 -3.58
N ALA A 94 5.18 9.08 -3.43
CA ALA A 94 5.07 8.07 -4.47
C ALA A 94 3.61 7.83 -4.89
N PHE A 95 3.43 7.35 -6.11
CA PHE A 95 2.17 7.30 -6.82
C PHE A 95 1.83 5.86 -7.24
N GLY A 96 0.67 5.35 -6.81
CA GLY A 96 0.12 4.07 -7.23
C GLY A 96 -1.26 4.24 -7.87
N THR A 97 -1.54 3.47 -8.91
CA THR A 97 -2.88 3.41 -9.52
C THR A 97 -3.72 2.37 -8.81
N ALA A 98 -4.94 2.70 -8.39
CA ALA A 98 -5.92 1.71 -7.96
C ALA A 98 -7.09 1.65 -8.93
N ASN A 99 -7.55 0.43 -9.18
CA ASN A 99 -8.81 0.21 -9.88
C ASN A 99 -9.95 0.40 -8.89
N THR A 100 -10.59 1.57 -8.92
CA THR A 100 -11.83 1.80 -8.17
C THR A 100 -13.02 1.44 -9.05
N LYS A 101 -14.02 0.78 -8.47
CA LYS A 101 -15.12 0.11 -9.18
C LYS A 101 -15.97 1.06 -10.06
N SER A 102 -15.91 2.37 -9.80
CA SER A 102 -16.78 3.38 -10.43
C SER A 102 -16.09 4.72 -10.76
N ALA A 103 -14.79 4.89 -10.51
CA ALA A 103 -14.11 6.18 -10.71
C ALA A 103 -12.65 6.03 -11.13
N LEU A 104 -12.06 7.12 -11.62
CA LEU A 104 -10.61 7.20 -11.78
C LEU A 104 -10.06 7.71 -10.44
N GLY A 105 -9.23 6.90 -9.79
CA GLY A 105 -8.66 7.25 -8.49
C GLY A 105 -7.19 6.89 -8.42
N GLN A 106 -6.44 7.66 -7.65
CA GLN A 106 -5.02 7.46 -7.46
C GLN A 106 -4.70 7.41 -5.98
N PHE A 107 -3.84 6.47 -5.60
CA PHE A 107 -3.23 6.49 -4.28
C PHE A 107 -1.85 7.12 -4.34
N GLY A 108 -1.49 7.85 -3.30
CA GLY A 108 -0.12 8.26 -3.09
C GLY A 108 0.22 8.26 -1.61
N ILE A 109 1.46 7.96 -1.28
CA ILE A 109 1.93 8.03 0.11
C ILE A 109 2.84 9.25 0.28
N THR A 110 2.66 10.00 1.35
CA THR A 110 3.56 11.11 1.71
C THR A 110 4.82 10.57 2.38
N SER A 111 5.83 11.43 2.52
CA SER A 111 7.04 11.06 3.24
C SER A 111 6.82 10.77 4.73
N ASP A 112 5.72 11.29 5.29
CA ASP A 112 5.30 11.02 6.66
C ASP A 112 4.53 9.70 6.81
N GLY A 113 4.33 8.96 5.72
CA GLY A 113 3.63 7.67 5.71
C GLY A 113 2.10 7.80 5.62
N VAL A 114 1.57 8.96 5.22
CA VAL A 114 0.12 9.13 5.01
C VAL A 114 -0.23 8.65 3.61
N LEU A 115 -1.03 7.60 3.52
CA LEU A 115 -1.66 7.16 2.29
C LEU A 115 -2.86 8.05 1.99
N ASN A 116 -2.78 8.80 0.90
CA ASN A 116 -3.85 9.62 0.36
C ASN A 116 -4.51 8.93 -0.82
N TYR A 117 -5.81 9.15 -0.95
CA TYR A 117 -6.59 8.81 -2.13
C TYR A 117 -7.10 10.09 -2.78
N THR A 118 -6.81 10.24 -4.07
CA THR A 118 -7.33 11.33 -4.90
C THR A 118 -8.32 10.76 -5.90
N LEU A 119 -9.55 11.26 -5.86
CA LEU A 119 -10.58 10.95 -6.83
C LEU A 119 -10.47 11.93 -8.01
N HIS A 120 -10.54 11.45 -9.25
CA HIS A 120 -10.45 12.29 -10.45
C HIS A 120 -11.77 12.30 -11.23
N GLY A 121 -12.09 13.48 -11.78
CA GLY A 121 -13.25 13.65 -12.64
C GLY A 121 -14.55 13.86 -11.86
N SER A 122 -15.67 13.39 -12.40
CA SER A 122 -17.00 13.55 -11.77
C SER A 122 -17.42 12.36 -10.91
N GLY A 123 -16.56 11.34 -10.74
CA GLY A 123 -16.86 10.17 -9.94
C GLY A 123 -17.00 10.52 -8.45
N THR A 124 -17.82 9.79 -7.72
CA THR A 124 -17.98 9.85 -6.26
C THR A 124 -17.85 8.44 -5.69
N LEU A 125 -17.43 8.32 -4.43
CA LEU A 125 -17.55 7.05 -3.70
C LEU A 125 -18.71 7.14 -2.72
N ALA A 126 -19.58 6.14 -2.74
CA ALA A 126 -20.63 5.97 -1.75
C ALA A 126 -20.08 5.28 -0.49
N ALA A 127 -20.81 5.39 0.61
CA ALA A 127 -20.51 4.61 1.80
C ALA A 127 -20.60 3.10 1.47
N ASN A 128 -19.63 2.35 1.96
CA ASN A 128 -19.34 0.93 1.72
C ASN A 128 -18.85 0.59 0.31
N ASP A 129 -18.52 1.57 -0.53
CA ASP A 129 -17.78 1.28 -1.76
C ASP A 129 -16.39 0.75 -1.41
N GLY A 130 -16.10 -0.44 -1.93
CA GLY A 130 -14.83 -1.12 -1.70
C GLY A 130 -13.83 -0.91 -2.83
N ILE A 131 -12.57 -0.89 -2.45
CA ILE A 131 -11.42 -0.67 -3.33
C ILE A 131 -10.36 -1.71 -2.98
N TRP A 132 -9.87 -2.40 -4.00
CA TRP A 132 -8.66 -3.19 -3.88
C TRP A 132 -7.44 -2.27 -4.02
N LEU A 133 -6.59 -2.25 -2.99
CA LEU A 133 -5.28 -1.62 -3.05
C LEU A 133 -4.27 -2.59 -3.63
N SER A 134 -3.53 -2.12 -4.62
CA SER A 134 -2.31 -2.76 -5.09
C SER A 134 -1.37 -1.66 -5.54
N VAL A 135 -0.49 -1.24 -4.63
CA VAL A 135 0.39 -0.10 -4.83
C VAL A 135 1.83 -0.56 -4.68
N MET A 136 2.66 -0.16 -5.63
CA MET A 136 4.11 -0.34 -5.58
C MET A 136 4.76 1.03 -5.62
N ILE A 137 5.77 1.21 -4.77
CA ILE A 137 6.40 2.49 -4.52
C ILE A 137 7.91 2.28 -4.47
N LEU A 138 8.66 3.08 -5.23
CA LEU A 138 10.11 3.10 -5.19
C LEU A 138 10.59 4.44 -4.61
N ASP A 139 11.46 4.34 -3.60
CA ASP A 139 12.17 5.44 -2.96
C ASP A 139 13.67 5.25 -3.21
N GLN A 140 14.34 6.28 -3.72
CA GLN A 140 15.76 6.23 -4.13
C GLN A 140 16.64 7.13 -3.28
#